data_AF-A0AAJ6VXC4-F1
#
_entry.id   AF-A0AAJ6VXC4-F1
#
_cell.length_a   1.000
_cell.length_b   1.000
_cell.length_c   1.000
_cell.angle_alpha   90.00
_cell.angle_beta   90.00
_cell.angle_gamma   90.00
#
_symmetry.space_group_name_H-M   'P 1'
#
loop_
_entity.id
_entity.type
_entity.pdbx_description
1 polymer ?
#
loop_
_entity_poly.entity_id
_entity_poly.type
_entity_poly.pdbx_seq_one_letter_code
_entity_poly.pdbx_strand_id
1 'polypeptide(L)'
;MVDKLYLDGRFSLAPSLFSQIAYALLPNKTAETYTRTLSLLKDAWPALDPSSVVMDFKRAVMNAVRSVFSPDIRIDGCFFHLVKNIKLRVAGEGLMSRYSNDDEFALETRMFAALAFVPPA
;
A
#
# COMPACT_ATOMS: atom_id res chain seq x y z
N MET A 1 -7.00 15.56 14.52
CA MET A 1 -7.23 15.46 13.05
C MET A 1 -6.47 14.25 12.54
N VAL A 2 -6.94 13.57 11.49
CA VAL A 2 -6.28 12.35 10.97
C VAL A 2 -5.04 12.76 10.19
N ASP A 3 -3.86 12.55 10.76
CA ASP A 3 -2.58 12.92 10.14
C ASP A 3 -2.10 11.88 9.12
N LYS A 4 -2.42 10.60 9.35
CA LYS A 4 -1.94 9.48 8.55
C LYS A 4 -3.10 8.55 8.17
N LEU A 5 -3.25 8.33 6.86
CA LEU A 5 -4.23 7.38 6.31
C LEU A 5 -3.57 6.06 5.95
N TYR A 6 -4.32 4.97 6.08
CA TYR A 6 -3.92 3.65 5.64
C TYR A 6 -4.96 3.14 4.64
N LEU A 7 -4.53 2.88 3.41
CA LEU A 7 -5.38 2.34 2.34
C LEU A 7 -4.99 0.88 2.10
N ASP A 8 -5.90 -0.04 2.42
CA ASP A 8 -5.73 -1.46 2.15
C ASP A 8 -6.83 -1.96 1.21
N GLY A 9 -6.43 -2.80 0.25
CA GLY A 9 -7.33 -3.50 -0.66
C GLY A 9 -7.69 -4.91 -0.22
N ARG A 10 -7.16 -5.38 0.93
CA ARG A 10 -7.49 -6.69 1.50
C ARG A 10 -8.40 -6.52 2.73
N PHE A 11 -9.54 -7.19 2.69
CA PHE A 11 -10.63 -7.11 3.66
C PHE A 11 -10.35 -7.77 5.03
N SER A 12 -9.20 -7.52 5.64
CA SER A 12 -9.06 -7.76 7.08
C SER A 12 -9.60 -6.56 7.84
N LEU A 13 -10.42 -6.82 8.87
CA LEU A 13 -10.80 -5.80 9.86
C LEU A 13 -9.54 -5.03 10.27
N ALA A 14 -9.65 -3.70 10.28
CA ALA A 14 -8.58 -2.86 10.77
C ALA A 14 -8.23 -3.32 12.20
N PRO A 15 -6.96 -3.64 12.52
CA PRO A 15 -6.57 -3.98 13.88
C PRO A 15 -7.07 -2.91 14.86
N SER A 16 -7.30 -3.24 16.13
CA SER A 16 -7.77 -2.26 17.14
C SER A 16 -6.88 -1.03 17.31
N LEU A 17 -5.65 -1.09 16.78
CA LEU A 17 -4.72 0.03 16.67
C LEU A 17 -5.15 1.11 15.65
N PHE A 18 -6.10 0.79 14.77
CA PHE A 18 -6.58 1.66 13.71
C PHE A 18 -8.09 1.88 13.83
N SER A 19 -8.53 3.08 13.47
CA SER A 19 -9.96 3.37 13.29
C SER A 19 -10.32 3.21 11.82
N GLN A 20 -11.25 2.30 11.51
CA GLN A 20 -11.81 2.21 10.17
C GLN A 20 -12.76 3.38 9.94
N ILE A 21 -12.39 4.29 9.02
CA ILE A 21 -13.17 5.49 8.73
C ILE A 21 -14.05 5.35 7.47
N ALA A 22 -13.71 4.44 6.57
CA ALA A 22 -14.44 4.23 5.33
C ALA A 22 -14.27 2.79 4.82
N TYR A 23 -15.27 2.31 4.09
CA TYR A 23 -15.26 1.04 3.39
C TYR A 23 -15.99 1.21 2.06
N ALA A 24 -15.42 0.70 0.96
CA ALA A 24 -16.01 0.79 -0.37
C ALA A 24 -15.80 -0.50 -1.16
N LEU A 25 -16.88 -0.97 -1.80
CA LEU A 25 -16.80 -2.00 -2.84
C LEU A 25 -16.62 -1.32 -4.18
N LEU A 26 -15.51 -1.62 -4.86
CA LEU A 26 -15.15 -0.97 -6.12
C LEU A 26 -15.38 -1.92 -7.30
N PRO A 27 -15.92 -1.43 -8.43
CA PRO A 27 -16.20 -2.27 -9.60
C PRO A 27 -14.93 -2.74 -10.32
N ASN A 28 -13.82 -2.01 -10.16
CA ASN A 28 -12.53 -2.32 -10.78
C ASN A 28 -11.39 -1.59 -10.03
N LYS A 29 -10.15 -1.80 -10.48
CA LYS A 29 -8.93 -1.24 -9.87
C LYS A 29 -8.30 -0.14 -10.72
N THR A 30 -9.11 0.70 -11.38
CA THR A 30 -8.62 1.80 -12.22
C THR A 30 -8.42 3.10 -11.43
N ALA A 31 -7.61 4.02 -11.96
CA ALA A 31 -7.32 5.29 -11.30
C ALA A 31 -8.58 6.16 -11.17
N GLU A 32 -9.47 6.12 -12.15
CA GLU A 32 -10.74 6.86 -12.16
C GLU A 32 -11.65 6.40 -11.02
N THR A 33 -11.78 5.09 -10.83
CA THR A 33 -12.59 4.51 -9.75
C THR A 33 -12.04 4.88 -8.37
N TYR A 34 -10.71 4.82 -8.19
CA TYR A 34 -10.08 5.25 -6.94
C TYR A 34 -10.26 6.75 -6.70
N THR A 35 -10.03 7.58 -7.72
CA THR A 35 -10.17 9.05 -7.63
C THR A 35 -11.59 9.39 -7.19
N ARG A 36 -12.60 8.83 -7.88
CA ARG A 36 -14.01 9.07 -7.52
C ARG A 36 -14.32 8.68 -6.08
N THR A 37 -13.82 7.54 -5.63
CA THR A 37 -14.05 7.06 -4.25
C THR A 37 -13.42 7.98 -3.21
N LEU A 38 -12.17 8.39 -3.44
CA LEU A 38 -11.45 9.29 -2.54
C LEU A 38 -12.08 10.69 -2.55
N SER A 39 -12.54 11.20 -3.70
CA SER A 39 -13.28 12.46 -3.80
C SER A 39 -14.55 12.41 -2.97
N LEU A 40 -15.35 11.35 -3.09
CA LEU A 40 -16.57 11.20 -2.27
C LEU A 40 -16.27 11.19 -0.76
N LEU A 41 -15.17 10.58 -0.34
CA LEU A 41 -14.72 10.60 1.05
C LEU A 41 -14.33 12.03 1.49
N LYS A 42 -13.59 12.76 0.66
CA LYS A 42 -13.18 14.15 0.93
C LYS A 42 -14.36 15.11 0.94
N ASP A 43 -15.35 14.91 0.07
CA ASP A 43 -16.57 15.70 0.03
C ASP A 43 -17.41 15.47 1.30
N ALA A 44 -17.51 14.22 1.76
CA ALA A 44 -18.21 13.88 3.00
C ALA A 44 -17.47 14.35 4.26
N TRP A 45 -16.14 14.46 4.20
CA TRP A 45 -15.30 14.97 5.29
C TRP A 45 -14.28 16.00 4.76
N PRO A 46 -14.69 17.25 4.53
CA PRO A 46 -13.82 18.28 3.94
C PRO A 46 -12.53 18.54 4.74
N ALA A 47 -12.60 18.39 6.05
CA ALA A 47 -11.46 18.55 6.96
C ALA A 47 -10.47 17.36 6.97
N LEU A 48 -10.72 16.29 6.20
CA LEU A 48 -9.79 15.16 6.06
C LEU A 48 -8.61 15.58 5.18
N ASP A 49 -7.51 16.02 5.79
CA ASP A 49 -6.31 16.45 5.07
C ASP A 49 -5.06 15.82 5.71
N PRO A 50 -4.76 14.55 5.38
CA PRO A 50 -3.63 13.84 5.97
C PRO A 50 -2.30 14.34 5.38
N SER A 51 -1.25 14.38 6.20
CA SER A 51 0.12 14.65 5.73
C SER A 51 0.73 13.45 5.00
N SER A 52 0.22 12.25 5.26
CA SER A 52 0.72 11.02 4.64
C SER A 52 -0.32 9.92 4.48
N VAL A 53 -0.10 9.08 3.47
CA VAL A 53 -0.89 7.88 3.18
C VAL A 53 0.05 6.68 3.06
N VAL A 54 -0.25 5.62 3.80
CA VAL A 54 0.38 4.30 3.64
C VAL A 54 -0.51 3.43 2.78
N MET A 55 0.05 2.83 1.74
CA MET A 55 -0.73 2.05 0.79
C MET A 55 0.07 0.96 0.08
N ASP A 56 -0.59 0.15 -0.74
CA ASP A 56 0.09 -0.78 -1.64
C ASP A 56 0.79 -0.05 -2.81
N PHE A 57 1.60 -0.78 -3.57
CA PHE A 57 2.45 -0.23 -4.63
C PHE A 57 1.70 -0.07 -5.98
N LYS A 58 0.37 0.07 -5.97
CA LYS A 58 -0.40 0.19 -7.21
C LYS A 58 -0.43 1.64 -7.69
N ARG A 59 0.19 1.88 -8.85
CA ARG A 59 0.25 3.20 -9.51
C ARG A 59 -1.12 3.88 -9.66
N ALA A 60 -2.18 3.12 -9.96
CA ALA A 60 -3.52 3.68 -10.16
C ALA A 60 -4.05 4.41 -8.91
N VAL A 61 -3.93 3.81 -7.74
CA VAL A 61 -4.39 4.43 -6.49
C VAL A 61 -3.40 5.49 -5.99
N MET A 62 -2.09 5.34 -6.22
CA MET A 62 -1.11 6.39 -5.89
C MET A 62 -1.40 7.68 -6.66
N ASN A 63 -1.74 7.57 -7.94
CA ASN A 63 -2.13 8.72 -8.76
C ASN A 63 -3.45 9.34 -8.27
N ALA A 64 -4.42 8.52 -7.87
CA ALA A 64 -5.68 8.99 -7.31
C ALA A 64 -5.50 9.74 -5.98
N VAL A 65 -4.59 9.27 -5.12
CA VAL A 65 -4.26 9.98 -3.87
C VAL A 65 -3.68 11.37 -4.19
N ARG A 66 -2.75 11.45 -5.14
CA ARG A 66 -2.14 12.72 -5.58
C ARG A 66 -3.13 13.68 -6.26
N SER A 67 -4.22 13.17 -6.84
CA SER A 67 -5.22 14.02 -7.49
C SER A 67 -6.29 14.55 -6.54
N VAL A 68 -6.52 13.89 -5.40
CA VAL A 68 -7.58 14.25 -4.45
C VAL A 68 -7.08 15.02 -3.23
N PHE A 69 -5.91 14.65 -2.69
CA PHE A 69 -5.37 15.27 -1.49
C PHE A 69 -4.29 16.31 -1.82
N SER A 70 -3.78 16.99 -0.77
CA SER A 70 -2.74 18.01 -0.90
C SER A 70 -1.57 17.56 -1.80
N PRO A 71 -1.04 18.44 -2.68
CA PRO A 71 0.13 18.13 -3.52
C PRO A 71 1.36 17.66 -2.73
N ASP A 72 1.50 18.11 -1.48
CA ASP A 72 2.62 17.80 -0.60
C ASP A 72 2.44 16.47 0.16
N ILE A 73 1.36 15.73 -0.11
CA ILE A 73 1.08 14.48 0.59
C ILE A 73 2.20 13.45 0.37
N ARG A 74 2.73 12.93 1.47
CA ARG A 74 3.72 11.86 1.42
C ARG A 74 3.04 10.51 1.19
N ILE A 75 3.47 9.80 0.14
CA ILE A 75 3.00 8.44 -0.13
C ILE A 75 4.05 7.44 0.34
N ASP A 76 3.72 6.72 1.41
CA ASP A 76 4.58 5.71 2.03
C ASP A 76 4.17 4.31 1.54
N GLY A 77 5.11 3.55 0.99
CA GLY A 77 4.87 2.16 0.59
C GLY A 77 4.73 1.24 1.81
N CYS A 78 3.70 0.39 1.82
CA CYS A 78 3.49 -0.55 2.92
C CYS A 78 4.52 -1.70 2.88
N PHE A 79 5.40 -1.78 3.87
CA PHE A 79 6.45 -2.81 3.95
C PHE A 79 5.90 -4.25 3.96
N PHE A 80 4.78 -4.48 4.65
CA PHE A 80 4.10 -5.78 4.62
C PHE A 80 3.70 -6.20 3.20
N HIS A 81 3.15 -5.27 2.42
CA HIS A 81 2.79 -5.51 1.03
C HIS A 81 4.03 -5.75 0.15
N LEU A 82 5.14 -5.06 0.41
CA LEU A 82 6.41 -5.28 -0.29
C LEU A 82 6.89 -6.72 -0.09
N VAL A 83 7.05 -7.14 1.16
CA VAL A 83 7.51 -8.50 1.51
C VAL A 83 6.58 -9.57 0.94
N LYS A 84 5.26 -9.35 1.04
CA LYS A 84 4.27 -10.26 0.47
C LYS A 84 4.40 -10.37 -1.05
N ASN A 85 4.56 -9.25 -1.75
CA ASN A 85 4.71 -9.24 -3.21
C ASN A 85 6.01 -9.92 -3.66
N ILE A 86 7.11 -9.74 -2.92
CA ILE A 86 8.37 -10.47 -3.17
C ILE A 86 8.13 -11.99 -3.07
N LYS A 87 7.46 -12.46 -2.00
CA LYS A 87 7.13 -13.89 -1.86
C LYS A 87 6.20 -14.40 -2.96
N LEU A 88 5.19 -13.63 -3.34
CA LEU A 88 4.31 -13.98 -4.47
C LEU A 88 5.08 -14.06 -5.79
N ARG A 89 6.08 -13.20 -5.99
CA ARG A 89 6.96 -13.25 -7.16
C ARG A 89 7.80 -14.53 -7.16
N VAL A 90 8.43 -14.87 -6.05
CA VAL A 90 9.18 -16.13 -5.87
C VAL A 90 8.30 -17.35 -6.18
N ALA A 91 7.05 -17.35 -5.70
CA ALA A 91 6.08 -18.39 -6.00
C ALA A 91 5.67 -18.45 -7.48
N GLY A 92 5.42 -17.30 -8.10
CA GLY A 92 5.09 -17.23 -9.53
C GLY A 92 6.21 -17.73 -10.44
N GLU A 93 7.47 -17.64 -9.99
CA GLU A 93 8.64 -18.17 -10.69
C GLU A 93 8.93 -19.65 -10.37
N GLY A 94 8.09 -20.32 -9.55
CA GLY A 94 8.29 -21.71 -9.16
C GLY A 94 9.43 -21.94 -8.15
N LEU A 95 9.96 -20.88 -7.55
CA LEU A 95 11.17 -20.92 -6.71
C LEU A 95 10.89 -21.14 -5.23
N MET A 96 9.64 -21.40 -4.82
CA MET A 96 9.28 -21.56 -3.41
C MET A 96 9.93 -22.77 -2.73
N SER A 97 10.14 -23.86 -3.49
CA SER A 97 10.87 -25.02 -2.96
C SER A 97 12.31 -24.63 -2.62
N ARG A 98 13.01 -23.95 -3.53
CA ARG A 98 14.35 -23.44 -3.29
C ARG A 98 14.38 -22.45 -2.13
N TYR A 99 13.49 -21.45 -2.14
CA TYR A 99 13.36 -20.48 -1.05
C TYR A 99 13.17 -21.12 0.34
N SER A 100 12.56 -22.30 0.41
CA SER A 100 12.30 -22.98 1.69
C SER A 100 13.44 -23.90 2.15
N ASN A 101 14.37 -24.26 1.25
CA ASN A 101 15.40 -25.27 1.51
C ASN A 101 16.84 -24.77 1.28
N ASP A 102 17.01 -23.55 0.77
CA ASP A 102 18.30 -22.91 0.48
C ASP A 102 18.36 -21.57 1.26
N ASP A 103 19.10 -21.57 2.37
CA ASP A 103 19.20 -20.43 3.28
C ASP A 103 19.85 -19.20 2.64
N GLU A 104 20.83 -19.42 1.76
CA GLU A 104 21.53 -18.36 1.04
C GLU A 104 20.56 -17.69 0.05
N PHE A 105 19.85 -18.48 -0.75
CA PHE A 105 18.84 -17.96 -1.67
C PHE A 105 17.68 -17.25 -0.92
N ALA A 106 17.27 -17.77 0.24
CA ALA A 106 16.28 -17.12 1.08
C ALA A 106 16.79 -15.78 1.63
N LEU A 107 18.06 -15.70 2.03
CA LEU A 107 18.70 -14.47 2.49
C LEU A 107 18.77 -13.43 1.37
N GLU A 108 19.29 -13.80 0.20
CA GLU A 108 19.35 -12.93 -0.99
C GLU A 108 17.96 -12.40 -1.37
N THR A 109 16.94 -13.26 -1.34
CA THR A 109 15.55 -12.86 -1.61
C THR A 109 15.05 -11.84 -0.58
N ARG A 110 15.39 -12.00 0.70
CA ARG A 110 15.00 -11.04 1.76
C ARG A 110 15.74 -9.71 1.65
N MET A 111 16.95 -9.69 1.06
CA MET A 111 17.70 -8.44 0.84
C MET A 111 16.95 -7.47 -0.08
N PHE A 112 16.12 -7.95 -1.03
CA PHE A 112 15.27 -7.07 -1.83
C PHE A 112 14.34 -6.20 -0.97
N ALA A 113 13.79 -6.74 0.11
CA ALA A 113 12.97 -5.97 1.04
C ALA A 113 13.82 -4.98 1.86
N ALA A 114 15.06 -5.36 2.21
CA ALA A 114 15.98 -4.53 2.98
C ALA A 114 16.38 -3.24 2.25
N LEU A 115 16.33 -3.23 0.91
CA LEU A 115 16.56 -2.02 0.10
C LEU A 115 15.64 -0.85 0.47
N ALA A 116 14.46 -1.11 1.04
CA ALA A 116 13.56 -0.07 1.51
C ALA A 116 14.12 0.76 2.67
N PHE A 117 15.20 0.29 3.33
CA PHE A 117 15.85 0.95 4.46
C PHE A 117 17.26 1.45 4.13
N VAL A 118 17.70 1.28 2.89
CA VAL A 118 18.97 1.85 2.43
C VAL A 118 18.74 3.33 2.13
N PRO A 119 19.53 4.25 2.71
CA PRO A 119 19.40 5.68 2.41
C PRO A 119 19.57 5.96 0.90
N PRO A 120 18.87 6.96 0.34
CA PRO A 120 19.13 7.41 -1.02
C PRO A 120 20.55 7.95 -1.14
N ALA A 121 21.17 7.71 -2.29
CA ALA A 121 22.49 8.24 -2.64
C ALA A 121 22.44 9.75 -2.96
#